data_AF-A0A351CVX2-F1
#
_entry.id   AF-A0A351CVX2-F1
#
_cell.length_a   1.000
_cell.length_b   1.000
_cell.length_c   1.000
_cell.angle_alpha   90.00
_cell.angle_beta   90.00
_cell.angle_gamma   90.00
#
_symmetry.space_group_name_H-M   'P 1'
#
loop_
_entity.id
_entity.type
_entity.pdbx_description
1 polymer ?
#
loop_
_entity_poly.entity_id
_entity_poly.type
_entity_poly.pdbx_seq_one_letter_code
_entity_poly.pdbx_strand_id
1 'polypeptide(L)'
;MNWTKSGSSFVAVLFFLIAVDQVLGLKNAFPTDVILMIYLPCIFVALYAEFRKIDVWPAVLQSTGISIGIFVSILWFVNLLMHMNSPQETLAAISRSFMAVLHGGFISTVGYFLTSDLKNQIGVRYKTDYVVFIFIAVSVPVLEIWFSKTVPAAYLDTTTVLLFGAPLVLFFALGRDQMSGSKFLRAVVVSMLGPALLSIVAYVAGADDPKAIGPASALGMLGLLYGAFCLFVFGCVMPSNLSNRKDLWRANWHALEIYALVILIIFAPPSILESFN
;
A
#
# COMPACT_ATOMS: atom_id res chain seq x y z
N MET A 1 -10.50 -25.05 -14.36
CA MET A 1 -9.20 -24.56 -13.86
C MET A 1 -8.12 -25.27 -14.66
N ASN A 2 -7.22 -24.56 -15.31
CA ASN A 2 -6.20 -25.15 -16.18
C ASN A 2 -5.06 -25.69 -15.29
N TRP A 3 -4.93 -27.01 -15.17
CA TRP A 3 -4.02 -27.68 -14.21
C TRP A 3 -2.56 -27.22 -14.32
N THR A 4 -2.12 -26.88 -15.53
CA THR A 4 -0.76 -26.38 -15.81
C THR A 4 -0.50 -25.02 -15.16
N LYS A 5 -1.47 -24.10 -15.16
CA LYS A 5 -1.31 -22.77 -14.55
C LYS A 5 -1.34 -22.83 -13.03
N SER A 6 -2.27 -23.59 -12.44
CA SER A 6 -2.32 -23.79 -11.00
C SER A 6 -1.05 -24.48 -10.48
N GLY A 7 -0.51 -25.45 -11.23
CA GLY A 7 0.78 -26.07 -10.94
C GLY A 7 1.94 -25.08 -10.97
N SER A 8 2.07 -24.28 -12.04
CA SER A 8 3.14 -23.28 -12.15
C SER A 8 3.04 -22.19 -11.08
N SER A 9 1.83 -21.74 -10.73
CA SER A 9 1.63 -20.78 -9.63
C SER A 9 2.03 -21.36 -8.27
N PHE A 10 1.72 -22.64 -8.02
CA PHE A 10 2.17 -23.32 -6.80
C PHE A 10 3.70 -23.43 -6.72
N VAL A 11 4.35 -23.80 -7.83
CA VAL A 11 5.82 -23.84 -7.93
C VAL A 11 6.42 -22.46 -7.70
N ALA A 12 5.84 -21.40 -8.26
CA ALA A 12 6.31 -20.02 -8.06
C ALA A 12 6.22 -19.59 -6.59
N VAL A 13 5.12 -19.92 -5.90
CA VAL A 13 4.97 -19.67 -4.46
C VAL A 13 6.01 -20.46 -3.67
N LEU A 14 6.24 -21.73 -4.01
CA LEU A 14 7.24 -22.56 -3.34
C LEU A 14 8.66 -21.99 -3.52
N PHE A 15 9.02 -21.57 -4.73
CA PHE A 15 10.31 -20.95 -5.01
C PHE A 15 10.49 -19.65 -4.24
N PHE A 16 9.45 -18.81 -4.17
CA PHE A 16 9.48 -17.60 -3.36
C PHE A 16 9.71 -17.93 -1.88
N LEU A 17 8.98 -18.89 -1.31
CA LEU A 17 9.13 -19.28 0.09
C LEU A 17 10.52 -19.85 0.39
N ILE A 18 11.07 -20.69 -0.49
CA ILE A 18 12.43 -21.22 -0.35
C ILE A 18 13.46 -20.08 -0.39
N ALA A 19 13.34 -19.17 -1.35
CA ALA A 19 14.26 -18.04 -1.47
C ALA A 19 14.20 -17.12 -0.24
N VAL A 20 12.99 -16.85 0.27
CA VAL A 20 12.78 -16.05 1.48
C VAL A 20 13.36 -16.74 2.72
N ASP A 21 13.18 -18.05 2.85
CA ASP A 21 13.76 -18.82 3.96
C ASP A 21 15.29 -18.79 3.94
N GLN A 22 15.90 -18.90 2.76
CA GLN A 22 17.35 -18.84 2.59
C GLN A 22 17.95 -17.47 2.93
N VAL A 23 17.22 -16.37 2.68
CA VAL A 23 17.73 -15.01 2.90
C VAL A 23 17.42 -14.50 4.31
N LEU A 24 16.21 -14.73 4.82
CA LEU A 24 15.73 -14.13 6.09
C LEU A 24 15.28 -15.16 7.12
N GLY A 25 14.98 -16.39 6.70
CA GLY A 25 14.26 -17.38 7.49
C GLY A 25 12.76 -17.09 7.56
N LEU A 26 11.92 -18.12 7.38
CA LEU A 26 10.45 -17.96 7.32
C LEU A 26 9.85 -17.27 8.54
N LYS A 27 10.39 -17.53 9.74
CA LYS A 27 9.91 -16.92 10.98
C LYS A 27 10.07 -15.39 10.99
N ASN A 28 11.18 -14.90 10.46
CA ASN A 28 11.47 -13.46 10.40
C ASN A 28 10.79 -12.80 9.20
N ALA A 29 10.60 -13.56 8.12
CA ALA A 29 9.92 -13.07 6.94
C ALA A 29 8.40 -12.96 7.13
N PHE A 30 7.77 -13.87 7.89
CA PHE A 30 6.32 -13.86 8.14
C PHE A 30 6.00 -13.62 9.62
N PRO A 31 6.36 -12.45 10.17
CA PRO A 31 6.03 -12.13 11.54
C PRO A 31 4.52 -11.88 11.69
N THR A 32 4.01 -12.01 12.92
CA THR A 32 2.57 -12.02 13.21
C THR A 32 1.84 -10.74 12.79
N ASP A 33 2.51 -9.60 12.92
CA ASP A 33 2.05 -8.28 12.51
C ASP A 33 1.90 -8.15 10.99
N VAL A 34 2.84 -8.67 10.19
CA VAL A 34 2.70 -8.75 8.71
C VAL A 34 1.47 -9.59 8.35
N ILE A 35 1.30 -10.75 9.00
CA ILE A 35 0.15 -11.62 8.77
C ILE A 35 -1.16 -10.87 9.12
N LEU A 36 -1.18 -10.20 10.28
CA LEU A 36 -2.36 -9.51 10.80
C LEU A 36 -2.73 -8.28 9.98
N MET A 37 -1.76 -7.48 9.56
CA MET A 37 -2.00 -6.18 8.92
C MET A 37 -2.14 -6.28 7.40
N ILE A 38 -1.61 -7.33 6.77
CA ILE A 38 -1.55 -7.45 5.31
C ILE A 38 -2.34 -8.66 4.83
N TYR A 39 -1.99 -9.85 5.29
CA TYR A 39 -2.60 -11.08 4.79
C TYR A 39 -4.06 -11.22 5.22
N LEU A 40 -4.36 -11.02 6.51
CA LEU A 40 -5.72 -11.17 7.04
C LEU A 40 -6.75 -10.27 6.35
N PRO A 41 -6.52 -8.95 6.20
CA PRO A 41 -7.45 -8.06 5.49
C PRO A 41 -7.64 -8.48 4.02
N CYS A 42 -6.56 -8.76 3.30
CA CYS A 42 -6.64 -9.20 1.90
C CYS A 42 -7.41 -10.52 1.74
N ILE A 43 -7.13 -11.51 2.59
CA ILE A 43 -7.81 -12.80 2.58
C ILE A 43 -9.29 -12.62 2.92
N PHE A 44 -9.64 -11.79 3.91
CA PHE A 44 -11.03 -11.55 4.26
C PHE A 44 -11.81 -10.87 3.14
N VAL A 45 -11.25 -9.84 2.49
CA VAL A 45 -11.92 -9.20 1.34
C VAL A 45 -12.09 -10.21 0.21
N ALA A 46 -11.05 -11.00 -0.10
CA ALA A 46 -11.07 -11.98 -1.17
C ALA A 46 -12.07 -13.11 -0.92
N LEU A 47 -12.09 -13.68 0.28
CA LEU A 47 -13.04 -14.73 0.69
C LEU A 47 -14.47 -14.19 0.72
N TYR A 48 -14.69 -12.99 1.28
CA TYR A 48 -16.00 -12.36 1.31
C TYR A 48 -16.53 -12.16 -0.11
N ALA A 49 -15.70 -11.66 -1.03
CA ALA A 49 -16.09 -11.44 -2.42
C ALA A 49 -16.43 -12.75 -3.15
N GLU A 50 -15.63 -13.80 -2.95
CA GLU A 50 -15.85 -15.12 -3.53
C GLU A 50 -17.13 -15.77 -2.99
N PHE A 51 -17.34 -15.77 -1.67
CA PHE A 51 -18.54 -16.35 -1.05
C PHE A 51 -19.82 -15.63 -1.48
N ARG A 52 -19.76 -14.31 -1.63
CA ARG A 52 -20.87 -13.49 -2.13
C ARG A 52 -21.03 -13.55 -3.65
N LYS A 53 -20.10 -14.20 -4.36
CA LYS A 53 -20.04 -14.28 -5.83
C LYS A 53 -20.08 -12.91 -6.51
N ILE A 54 -19.52 -11.89 -5.84
CA ILE A 54 -19.46 -10.51 -6.34
C ILE A 54 -18.19 -10.24 -7.13
N ASP A 55 -17.13 -10.97 -6.79
CA ASP A 55 -15.85 -10.94 -7.48
C ASP A 55 -15.12 -12.27 -7.25
N VAL A 56 -14.03 -12.48 -7.99
CA VAL A 56 -13.19 -13.66 -7.82
C VAL A 56 -12.01 -13.36 -6.92
N TRP A 57 -11.71 -14.27 -5.99
CA TRP A 57 -10.65 -14.07 -4.99
C TRP A 57 -9.29 -13.65 -5.58
N PRO A 58 -8.78 -14.17 -6.73
CA PRO A 58 -7.48 -13.75 -7.24
C PRO A 58 -7.48 -12.30 -7.71
N ALA A 59 -8.59 -11.83 -8.28
CA ALA A 59 -8.70 -10.46 -8.78
C ALA A 59 -8.71 -9.46 -7.63
N VAL A 60 -9.32 -9.84 -6.49
CA VAL A 60 -9.30 -9.04 -5.27
C VAL A 60 -7.89 -8.98 -4.66
N LEU A 61 -7.14 -10.09 -4.65
CA LEU A 61 -5.75 -10.07 -4.18
C LEU A 61 -4.87 -9.17 -5.07
N GLN A 62 -5.07 -9.23 -6.40
CA GLN A 62 -4.40 -8.35 -7.36
C GLN A 62 -4.70 -6.87 -7.10
N SER A 63 -5.95 -6.52 -6.80
CA SER A 63 -6.35 -5.12 -6.63
C SER A 63 -5.92 -4.51 -5.30
N THR A 64 -5.78 -5.33 -4.25
CA THR A 64 -5.54 -4.87 -2.87
C THR A 64 -4.11 -5.02 -2.38
N GLY A 65 -3.35 -6.01 -2.88
CA GLY A 65 -2.06 -6.38 -2.29
C GLY A 65 -1.03 -5.24 -2.22
N ILE A 66 -0.74 -4.59 -3.35
CA ILE A 66 0.28 -3.52 -3.38
C ILE A 66 -0.14 -2.33 -2.51
N SER A 67 -1.39 -1.89 -2.62
CA SER A 67 -1.88 -0.71 -1.90
C SER A 67 -1.89 -0.93 -0.39
N ILE A 68 -2.31 -2.10 0.10
CA ILE A 68 -2.23 -2.40 1.54
C ILE A 68 -0.78 -2.52 2.02
N GLY A 69 0.12 -3.09 1.19
CA GLY A 69 1.54 -3.22 1.53
C GLY A 69 2.20 -1.85 1.70
N ILE A 70 1.96 -0.92 0.77
CA ILE A 70 2.43 0.48 0.87
C ILE A 70 1.80 1.16 2.08
N PHE A 71 0.49 0.99 2.28
CA PHE A 71 -0.23 1.63 3.39
C PHE A 71 0.32 1.20 4.77
N VAL A 72 0.47 -0.11 5.00
CA VAL A 72 1.02 -0.64 6.26
C VAL A 72 2.49 -0.26 6.43
N SER A 73 3.27 -0.28 5.35
CA SER A 73 4.66 0.17 5.37
C SER A 73 4.79 1.60 5.92
N ILE A 74 3.96 2.51 5.41
CA ILE A 74 4.02 3.91 5.81
C ILE A 74 3.49 4.11 7.23
N LEU A 75 2.45 3.37 7.64
CA LEU A 75 2.01 3.39 9.03
C LEU A 75 3.16 3.06 9.99
N TRP A 76 3.98 2.06 9.65
CA TRP A 76 5.17 1.69 10.41
C TRP A 76 6.29 2.73 10.32
N PHE A 77 6.50 3.38 9.17
CA PHE A 77 7.42 4.51 9.07
C PHE A 77 7.01 5.70 9.95
N VAL A 78 5.73 6.07 9.99
CA VAL A 78 5.26 7.14 10.86
C VAL A 78 5.44 6.75 12.33
N ASN A 79 5.10 5.50 12.69
CA ASN A 79 5.35 5.02 14.04
C ASN A 79 6.84 5.06 14.42
N LEU A 80 7.73 4.69 13.50
CA LEU A 80 9.18 4.79 13.67
C LEU A 80 9.62 6.23 13.94
N LEU A 81 9.20 7.20 13.11
CA LEU A 81 9.57 8.60 13.27
C LEU A 81 9.15 9.18 14.64
N MET A 82 8.05 8.67 15.21
CA MET A 82 7.55 9.10 16.52
C MET A 82 8.32 8.51 17.71
N HIS A 83 9.01 7.38 17.52
CA HIS A 83 9.65 6.61 18.60
C HIS A 83 11.14 6.35 18.35
N MET A 84 11.78 7.16 17.50
CA MET A 84 13.18 6.98 17.11
C MET A 84 14.10 7.28 18.30
N ASN A 85 14.51 6.24 19.02
CA ASN A 85 15.36 6.36 20.22
C ASN A 85 16.81 5.94 19.98
N SER A 86 17.08 5.05 19.00
CA SER A 86 18.43 4.59 18.68
C SER A 86 18.61 4.25 17.18
N PRO A 87 19.82 4.42 16.59
CA PRO A 87 20.07 4.12 15.17
C PRO A 87 19.85 2.65 14.77
N GLN A 88 20.16 1.70 15.65
CA GLN A 88 19.98 0.27 15.37
C GLN A 88 18.50 -0.11 15.30
N GLU A 89 17.68 0.44 16.20
CA GLU A 89 16.22 0.27 16.15
C GLU A 89 15.63 0.87 14.87
N THR A 90 16.21 1.98 14.39
CA THR A 90 15.81 2.62 13.13
C THR A 90 15.98 1.71 11.93
N LEU A 91 17.16 1.07 11.76
CA LEU A 91 17.39 0.18 10.62
C LEU A 91 16.49 -1.07 10.64
N ALA A 92 16.27 -1.64 11.84
CA ALA A 92 15.36 -2.76 11.99
C ALA A 92 13.91 -2.39 11.64
N ALA A 93 13.46 -1.21 12.06
CA ALA A 93 12.13 -0.70 11.73
C ALA A 93 11.98 -0.36 10.24
N ILE A 94 13.01 0.23 9.61
CA ILE A 94 13.04 0.46 8.15
C ILE A 94 12.91 -0.87 7.40
N SER A 95 13.68 -1.89 7.80
CA SER A 95 13.60 -3.24 7.22
C SER A 95 12.19 -3.82 7.34
N ARG A 96 11.57 -3.70 8.54
CA ARG A 96 10.19 -4.11 8.78
C ARG A 96 9.20 -3.40 7.86
N SER A 97 9.33 -2.09 7.66
CA SER A 97 8.50 -1.33 6.72
C SER A 97 8.65 -1.80 5.27
N PHE A 98 9.86 -2.17 4.84
CA PHE A 98 10.07 -2.75 3.50
C PHE A 98 9.43 -4.13 3.34
N MET A 99 9.44 -4.95 4.39
CA MET A 99 8.78 -6.25 4.37
C MET A 99 7.30 -6.12 4.05
N ALA A 100 6.61 -5.09 4.56
CA ALA A 100 5.20 -4.86 4.23
C ALA A 100 4.95 -4.72 2.72
N VAL A 101 5.81 -3.98 2.02
CA VAL A 101 5.71 -3.81 0.56
C VAL A 101 6.02 -5.11 -0.18
N LEU A 102 7.03 -5.87 0.27
CA LEU A 102 7.35 -7.19 -0.30
C LEU A 102 6.14 -8.13 -0.24
N HIS A 103 5.47 -8.22 0.91
CA HIS A 103 4.29 -9.08 1.08
C HIS A 103 3.09 -8.59 0.30
N GLY A 104 2.84 -7.27 0.26
CA GLY A 104 1.79 -6.69 -0.58
C GLY A 104 2.00 -6.98 -2.07
N GLY A 105 3.24 -6.82 -2.56
CA GLY A 105 3.64 -7.16 -3.92
C GLY A 105 3.48 -8.65 -4.23
N PHE A 106 3.86 -9.52 -3.28
CA PHE A 106 3.68 -10.97 -3.41
C PHE A 106 2.20 -11.36 -3.54
N ILE A 107 1.32 -10.86 -2.65
CA ILE A 107 -0.13 -11.09 -2.70
C ILE A 107 -0.70 -10.64 -4.04
N SER A 108 -0.34 -9.44 -4.48
CA SER A 108 -0.82 -8.88 -5.74
C SER A 108 -0.37 -9.69 -6.96
N THR A 109 0.88 -10.18 -6.95
CA THR A 109 1.45 -11.02 -8.00
C THR A 109 0.76 -12.38 -8.08
N VAL A 110 0.52 -13.03 -6.93
CA VAL A 110 -0.26 -14.28 -6.85
C VAL A 110 -1.66 -14.05 -7.45
N GLY A 111 -2.31 -12.96 -7.06
CA GLY A 111 -3.61 -12.57 -7.61
C GLY A 111 -3.57 -12.38 -9.13
N TYR A 112 -2.59 -11.65 -9.66
CA TYR A 112 -2.43 -11.37 -11.09
C TYR A 112 -2.35 -12.64 -11.93
N PHE A 113 -1.45 -13.56 -11.58
CA PHE A 113 -1.25 -14.77 -12.39
C PHE A 113 -2.43 -15.74 -12.34
N LEU A 114 -3.09 -15.85 -11.18
CA LEU A 114 -4.26 -16.71 -10.99
C LEU A 114 -5.55 -16.12 -11.56
N THR A 115 -5.61 -14.81 -11.80
CA THR A 115 -6.76 -14.12 -12.40
C THR A 115 -6.91 -14.41 -13.91
N SER A 116 -5.84 -14.84 -14.59
CA SER A 116 -5.72 -14.86 -16.06
C SER A 116 -6.75 -15.74 -16.83
N ASP A 117 -7.52 -16.60 -16.17
CA ASP A 117 -8.50 -17.52 -16.80
C ASP A 117 -9.93 -17.39 -16.29
N LEU A 118 -10.20 -16.51 -15.33
CA LEU A 118 -11.53 -16.39 -14.75
C LEU A 118 -12.37 -15.46 -15.62
N LYS A 119 -13.40 -16.03 -16.28
CA LYS A 119 -14.51 -15.25 -16.85
C LYS A 119 -14.93 -14.24 -15.79
N ASN A 120 -15.06 -12.97 -16.17
CA ASN A 120 -15.49 -11.85 -15.31
C ASN A 120 -16.78 -12.23 -14.55
N GLN A 121 -16.67 -12.90 -13.41
CA GLN A 121 -17.78 -13.09 -12.50
C GLN A 121 -17.90 -11.81 -11.70
N ILE A 122 -18.67 -10.88 -12.24
CA ILE A 122 -19.01 -9.65 -11.56
C ILE A 122 -20.45 -9.81 -11.12
N GLY A 123 -20.61 -10.15 -9.85
CA GLY A 123 -21.93 -10.22 -9.23
C GLY A 123 -22.47 -8.83 -8.88
N VAL A 124 -23.75 -8.80 -8.54
CA VAL A 124 -24.41 -7.59 -8.04
C VAL A 124 -23.90 -7.28 -6.64
N ARG A 125 -23.40 -6.06 -6.43
CA ARG A 125 -22.96 -5.55 -5.13
C ARG A 125 -24.09 -4.79 -4.45
N TYR A 126 -24.37 -5.10 -3.20
CA TYR A 126 -25.33 -4.40 -2.35
C TYR A 126 -24.62 -3.38 -1.45
N LYS A 127 -25.38 -2.43 -0.90
CA LYS A 127 -24.83 -1.42 0.05
C LYS A 127 -24.08 -2.07 1.22
N THR A 128 -24.55 -3.20 1.72
CA THR A 128 -23.91 -3.97 2.79
C THR A 128 -22.49 -4.44 2.42
N ASP A 129 -22.25 -4.80 1.16
CA ASP A 129 -20.93 -5.26 0.71
C ASP A 129 -19.90 -4.12 0.79
N TYR A 130 -20.30 -2.90 0.41
CA TYR A 130 -19.45 -1.71 0.55
C TYR A 130 -19.16 -1.38 2.02
N VAL A 131 -20.14 -1.54 2.92
CA VAL A 131 -19.94 -1.35 4.36
C VAL A 131 -18.92 -2.34 4.91
N VAL A 132 -19.01 -3.63 4.51
CA VAL A 132 -18.04 -4.65 4.93
C VAL A 132 -16.64 -4.31 4.42
N PHE A 133 -16.50 -3.92 3.15
CA PHE A 133 -15.20 -3.55 2.59
C PHE A 133 -14.58 -2.33 3.28
N ILE A 134 -15.39 -1.29 3.55
CA ILE A 134 -14.92 -0.11 4.28
C ILE A 134 -14.54 -0.47 5.72
N PHE A 135 -15.34 -1.32 6.38
CA PHE A 135 -15.03 -1.79 7.73
C PHE A 135 -13.69 -2.53 7.78
N ILE A 136 -13.44 -3.45 6.85
CA ILE A 136 -12.15 -4.15 6.76
C ILE A 136 -11.03 -3.14 6.50
N ALA A 137 -11.21 -2.20 5.56
CA ALA A 137 -10.19 -1.22 5.25
C ALA A 137 -9.83 -0.32 6.44
N VAL A 138 -10.84 0.19 7.16
CA VAL A 138 -10.67 1.05 8.34
C VAL A 138 -10.15 0.27 9.56
N SER A 139 -10.36 -1.04 9.63
CA SER A 139 -9.82 -1.85 10.72
C SER A 139 -8.29 -1.85 10.76
N VAL A 140 -7.61 -1.76 9.61
CA VAL A 140 -6.13 -1.77 9.52
C VAL A 140 -5.50 -0.60 10.28
N PRO A 141 -5.81 0.69 9.98
CA PRO A 141 -5.25 1.80 10.75
C PRO A 141 -5.68 1.80 12.21
N VAL A 142 -6.91 1.35 12.53
CA VAL A 142 -7.39 1.27 13.92
C VAL A 142 -6.57 0.27 14.72
N LEU A 143 -6.30 -0.91 14.16
CA LEU A 143 -5.46 -1.92 14.79
C LEU A 143 -4.03 -1.43 14.98
N GLU A 144 -3.45 -0.76 13.98
CA GLU A 144 -2.10 -0.21 14.11
C GLU A 144 -2.01 0.85 15.19
N ILE A 145 -2.94 1.81 15.23
CA ILE A 145 -3.02 2.82 16.29
C ILE A 145 -3.13 2.16 17.67
N TRP A 146 -3.95 1.10 17.77
CA TRP A 146 -4.14 0.36 19.00
C TRP A 146 -2.86 -0.35 19.48
N PHE A 147 -2.19 -1.09 18.58
CA PHE A 147 -0.99 -1.85 18.96
C PHE A 147 0.24 -0.97 19.18
N SER A 148 0.41 0.04 18.33
CA SER A 148 1.57 0.94 18.39
C SER A 148 1.46 2.00 19.49
N LYS A 149 0.25 2.22 20.03
CA LYS A 149 -0.08 3.32 20.96
C LYS A 149 0.25 4.72 20.42
N THR A 150 0.33 4.84 19.09
CA THR A 150 0.57 6.13 18.42
C THR A 150 -0.69 6.98 18.48
N VAL A 151 -0.57 8.27 18.79
CA VAL A 151 -1.72 9.18 18.83
C VAL A 151 -2.27 9.38 17.42
N PRO A 152 -3.61 9.31 17.19
CA PRO A 152 -4.20 9.47 15.86
C PRO A 152 -3.79 10.76 15.13
N ALA A 153 -3.54 11.84 15.88
CA ALA A 153 -3.09 13.12 15.34
C ALA A 153 -1.73 13.03 14.59
N ALA A 154 -0.89 12.02 14.88
CA ALA A 154 0.37 11.81 14.16
C ALA A 154 0.16 11.45 12.68
N TYR A 155 -1.03 10.97 12.31
CA TYR A 155 -1.38 10.61 10.95
C TYR A 155 -2.16 11.70 10.21
N LEU A 156 -2.31 12.89 10.81
CA LEU A 156 -3.10 13.99 10.26
C LEU A 156 -2.31 15.29 10.30
N ASP A 157 -1.80 15.69 9.13
CA ASP A 157 -1.15 16.99 8.92
C ASP A 157 -1.96 17.85 7.94
N THR A 158 -2.22 19.10 8.31
CA THR A 158 -3.05 20.01 7.53
C THR A 158 -2.43 20.34 6.18
N THR A 159 -1.11 20.56 6.13
CA THR A 159 -0.42 20.90 4.87
C THR A 159 -0.50 19.73 3.89
N THR A 160 -0.25 18.52 4.39
CA THR A 160 -0.39 17.29 3.62
C THR A 160 -1.82 17.11 3.11
N VAL A 161 -2.83 17.32 3.96
CA VAL A 161 -4.25 17.19 3.56
C VAL A 161 -4.60 18.17 2.45
N LEU A 162 -4.12 19.41 2.51
CA LEU A 162 -4.36 20.40 1.47
C LEU A 162 -3.69 20.02 0.14
N LEU A 163 -2.43 19.58 0.18
CA LEU A 163 -1.70 19.17 -1.02
C LEU A 163 -2.28 17.90 -1.65
N PHE A 164 -2.62 16.91 -0.85
CA PHE A 164 -3.30 15.70 -1.30
C PHE A 164 -4.71 16.01 -1.81
N GLY A 165 -5.43 16.92 -1.16
CA GLY A 165 -6.79 17.30 -1.55
C GLY A 165 -6.87 18.07 -2.86
N ALA A 166 -5.86 18.87 -3.20
CA ALA A 166 -5.92 19.80 -4.33
C ALA A 166 -6.23 19.12 -5.69
N PRO A 167 -5.56 18.04 -6.11
CA PRO A 167 -5.92 17.36 -7.36
C PRO A 167 -7.27 16.66 -7.30
N LEU A 168 -7.71 16.21 -6.12
CA LEU A 168 -9.05 15.64 -5.93
C LEU A 168 -10.14 16.70 -6.09
N VAL A 169 -9.94 17.92 -5.56
CA VAL A 169 -10.85 19.05 -5.77
C VAL A 169 -10.96 19.38 -7.25
N LEU A 170 -9.84 19.42 -7.98
CA LEU A 170 -9.86 19.62 -9.44
C LEU A 170 -10.60 18.50 -10.16
N PHE A 171 -10.46 17.24 -9.72
CA PHE A 171 -11.23 16.13 -10.24
C PHE A 171 -12.74 16.31 -9.99
N PHE A 172 -13.15 16.75 -8.80
CA PHE A 172 -14.57 17.00 -8.50
C PHE A 172 -15.12 18.27 -9.16
N ALA A 173 -14.25 19.19 -9.59
CA ALA A 173 -14.62 20.34 -10.41
C ALA A 173 -14.89 19.94 -11.88
N LEU A 174 -14.55 18.71 -12.30
CA LEU A 174 -14.96 18.20 -13.61
C LEU A 174 -16.49 18.07 -13.69
N GLY A 175 -17.05 18.30 -14.87
CA GLY A 175 -18.46 18.00 -15.15
C GLY A 175 -18.79 16.53 -14.86
N ARG A 176 -20.03 16.24 -14.42
CA ARG A 176 -20.47 14.87 -14.07
C ARG A 176 -20.28 13.86 -15.20
N ASP A 177 -20.41 14.31 -16.44
CA ASP A 177 -20.20 13.56 -17.68
C ASP A 177 -18.73 13.14 -17.87
N GLN A 178 -17.80 13.87 -17.26
CA GLN A 178 -16.38 13.61 -17.37
C GLN A 178 -15.81 12.76 -16.23
N MET A 179 -16.53 12.59 -15.12
CA MET A 179 -16.06 11.81 -13.97
C MET A 179 -16.06 10.31 -14.27
N SER A 180 -14.92 9.65 -14.05
CA SER A 180 -14.80 8.19 -14.19
C SER A 180 -13.85 7.63 -13.14
N GLY A 181 -13.98 6.33 -12.84
CA GLY A 181 -13.09 5.64 -11.91
C GLY A 181 -11.62 5.72 -12.32
N SER A 182 -11.32 5.58 -13.62
CA SER A 182 -9.96 5.72 -14.16
C SER A 182 -9.38 7.12 -13.90
N LYS A 183 -10.17 8.19 -14.13
CA LYS A 183 -9.73 9.56 -13.84
C LYS A 183 -9.55 9.81 -12.34
N PHE A 184 -10.42 9.25 -11.51
CA PHE A 184 -10.27 9.33 -10.05
C PHE A 184 -8.97 8.67 -9.58
N LEU A 185 -8.68 7.44 -10.04
CA LEU A 185 -7.43 6.74 -9.69
C LEU A 185 -6.18 7.54 -10.11
N ARG A 186 -6.22 8.18 -11.29
CA ARG A 186 -5.14 9.09 -11.72
C ARG A 186 -5.03 10.30 -10.81
N ALA A 187 -6.15 10.90 -10.41
CA ALA A 187 -6.16 12.02 -9.48
C ALA A 187 -5.56 11.62 -8.11
N VAL A 188 -5.86 10.43 -7.60
CA VAL A 188 -5.24 9.89 -6.37
C VAL A 188 -3.72 9.77 -6.52
N VAL A 189 -3.23 9.20 -7.62
CA VAL A 189 -1.78 9.08 -7.89
C VAL A 189 -1.11 10.46 -7.96
N VAL A 190 -1.72 11.42 -8.65
CA VAL A 190 -1.20 12.81 -8.70
C VAL A 190 -1.23 13.46 -7.30
N SER A 191 -2.24 13.15 -6.49
CA SER A 191 -2.36 13.62 -5.11
C SER A 191 -1.27 13.05 -4.20
N MET A 192 -0.71 11.88 -4.51
CA MET A 192 0.46 11.33 -3.83
C MET A 192 1.76 12.02 -4.25
N LEU A 193 1.87 12.36 -5.54
CA LEU A 193 3.08 12.94 -6.12
C LEU A 193 3.40 14.33 -5.57
N GLY A 194 2.39 15.17 -5.35
CA GLY A 194 2.59 16.54 -4.84
C GLY A 194 3.31 16.59 -3.48
N PRO A 195 2.75 15.98 -2.41
CA PRO A 195 3.40 15.87 -1.11
C PRO A 195 4.78 15.17 -1.19
N ALA A 196 4.92 14.13 -2.01
CA ALA A 196 6.19 13.42 -2.19
C ALA A 196 7.30 14.34 -2.73
N LEU A 197 7.02 15.10 -3.79
CA LEU A 197 8.02 16.01 -4.37
C LEU A 197 8.33 17.18 -3.43
N LEU A 198 7.31 17.75 -2.77
CA LEU A 198 7.53 18.85 -1.83
C LEU A 198 8.32 18.39 -0.60
N SER A 199 8.06 17.16 -0.13
CA SER A 199 8.83 16.50 0.93
C SER A 199 10.30 16.38 0.57
N ILE A 200 10.62 15.93 -0.64
CA ILE A 200 12.01 15.84 -1.14
C ILE A 200 12.65 17.23 -1.20
N VAL A 201 11.96 18.24 -1.74
CA VAL A 201 12.47 19.61 -1.80
C VAL A 201 12.74 20.16 -0.40
N ALA A 202 11.81 19.99 0.53
CA ALA A 202 11.96 20.44 1.91
C ALA A 202 13.09 19.69 2.64
N TYR A 203 13.24 18.39 2.37
CA TYR A 203 14.30 17.56 2.95
C TYR A 203 15.68 18.04 2.49
N VAL A 204 15.86 18.25 1.18
CA VAL A 204 17.15 18.73 0.63
C VAL A 204 17.44 20.17 1.05
N ALA A 205 16.44 21.06 1.01
CA ALA A 205 16.62 22.45 1.42
C ALA A 205 16.91 22.61 2.93
N GLY A 206 16.41 21.68 3.75
CA GLY A 206 16.61 21.63 5.19
C GLY A 206 17.74 20.71 5.65
N ALA A 207 18.61 20.23 4.76
CA ALA A 207 19.62 19.21 5.09
C ALA A 207 20.58 19.64 6.21
N ASP A 208 20.85 20.95 6.31
CA ASP A 208 21.72 21.51 7.36
C ASP A 208 20.97 21.82 8.68
N ASP A 209 19.64 21.72 8.71
CA ASP A 209 18.80 21.88 9.91
C ASP A 209 18.14 20.55 10.30
N PRO A 210 18.68 19.84 11.31
CA PRO A 210 18.11 18.59 11.80
C PRO A 210 16.64 18.69 12.21
N LYS A 211 16.15 19.88 12.60
CA LYS A 211 14.73 20.07 12.98
C LYS A 211 13.79 20.11 11.77
N ALA A 212 14.30 20.44 10.58
CA ALA A 212 13.52 20.50 9.35
C ALA A 212 13.30 19.12 8.71
N ILE A 213 14.20 18.15 8.98
CA ILE A 213 14.18 16.81 8.38
C ILE A 213 12.91 16.01 8.73
N GLY A 214 12.51 16.02 10.01
CA GLY A 214 11.33 15.29 10.48
C GLY A 214 10.03 15.72 9.79
N PRO A 215 9.66 17.02 9.86
CA PRO A 215 8.49 17.56 9.17
C PRO A 215 8.51 17.33 7.65
N ALA A 216 9.67 17.51 7.01
CA ALA A 216 9.83 17.25 5.57
C ALA A 216 9.53 15.78 5.24
N SER A 217 10.05 14.84 6.02
CA SER A 217 9.84 13.41 5.83
C SER A 217 8.38 13.00 6.06
N ALA A 218 7.77 13.54 7.12
CA ALA A 218 6.37 13.27 7.46
C ALA A 218 5.40 13.72 6.35
N LEU A 219 5.65 14.86 5.72
CA LEU A 219 4.84 15.37 4.59
C LEU A 219 4.70 14.35 3.45
N GLY A 220 5.83 13.75 3.04
CA GLY A 220 5.86 12.77 1.94
C GLY A 220 5.19 11.46 2.36
N MET A 221 5.49 11.00 3.58
CA MET A 221 4.89 9.79 4.15
C MET A 221 3.37 9.91 4.25
N LEU A 222 2.85 10.97 4.84
CA LEU A 222 1.41 11.14 5.02
C LEU A 222 0.68 11.28 3.66
N GLY A 223 1.27 11.95 2.67
CA GLY A 223 0.69 12.02 1.33
C GLY A 223 0.59 10.65 0.65
N LEU A 224 1.63 9.83 0.79
CA LEU A 224 1.62 8.44 0.34
C LEU A 224 0.62 7.58 1.13
N LEU A 225 0.51 7.79 2.45
CA LEU A 225 -0.41 7.08 3.34
C LEU A 225 -1.86 7.25 2.87
N TYR A 226 -2.26 8.50 2.63
CA TYR A 226 -3.62 8.84 2.20
C TYR A 226 -3.94 8.21 0.85
N GLY A 227 -3.01 8.30 -0.11
CA GLY A 227 -3.20 7.73 -1.44
C GLY A 227 -3.24 6.20 -1.43
N ALA A 228 -2.33 5.55 -0.70
CA ALA A 228 -2.32 4.10 -0.56
C ALA A 228 -3.59 3.58 0.10
N PHE A 229 -4.11 4.28 1.12
CA PHE A 229 -5.40 3.97 1.72
C PHE A 229 -6.56 4.12 0.72
N CYS A 230 -6.61 5.21 -0.04
CA CYS A 230 -7.61 5.40 -1.09
C CYS A 230 -7.56 4.27 -2.13
N LEU A 231 -6.36 3.90 -2.59
CA LEU A 231 -6.18 2.80 -3.54
C LEU A 231 -6.57 1.45 -2.95
N PHE A 232 -6.31 1.21 -1.67
CA PHE A 232 -6.73 -0.02 -0.99
C PHE A 232 -8.26 -0.10 -0.89
N VAL A 233 -8.92 0.97 -0.45
CA VAL A 233 -10.39 1.06 -0.42
C VAL A 233 -10.96 0.82 -1.82
N PHE A 234 -10.43 1.49 -2.85
CA PHE A 234 -10.85 1.31 -4.24
C PHE A 234 -10.59 -0.11 -4.75
N GLY A 235 -9.48 -0.73 -4.36
CA GLY A 235 -9.17 -2.13 -4.64
C GLY A 235 -10.22 -3.10 -4.09
N CYS A 236 -10.82 -2.79 -2.93
CA CYS A 236 -11.93 -3.56 -2.36
C CYS A 236 -13.27 -3.29 -3.06
N VAL A 237 -13.59 -2.02 -3.33
CA VAL A 237 -14.95 -1.63 -3.75
C VAL A 237 -15.17 -1.60 -5.26
N MET A 238 -14.13 -1.45 -6.07
CA MET A 238 -14.28 -1.46 -7.53
C MET A 238 -14.53 -2.88 -8.04
N PRO A 239 -15.51 -3.09 -8.95
CA PRO A 239 -15.68 -4.38 -9.62
C PRO A 239 -14.47 -4.73 -10.47
N SER A 240 -13.99 -5.98 -10.40
CA SER A 240 -12.77 -6.41 -11.11
C SER A 240 -13.00 -6.78 -12.58
N ASN A 241 -13.76 -5.96 -13.32
CA ASN A 241 -13.77 -6.04 -14.77
C ASN A 241 -12.38 -5.71 -15.33
N LEU A 242 -12.14 -6.13 -16.58
CA LEU A 242 -10.84 -5.97 -17.24
C LEU A 242 -10.33 -4.52 -17.24
N SER A 243 -11.21 -3.53 -17.46
CA SER A 243 -10.81 -2.11 -17.49
C SER A 243 -10.37 -1.63 -16.11
N ASN A 244 -11.22 -1.84 -15.11
CA ASN A 244 -10.96 -1.45 -13.73
C ASN A 244 -9.70 -2.12 -13.18
N ARG A 245 -9.48 -3.41 -13.47
CA ARG A 245 -8.25 -4.11 -13.08
C ARG A 245 -7.01 -3.48 -13.70
N LYS A 246 -7.05 -3.12 -14.99
CA LYS A 246 -5.94 -2.45 -15.67
C LYS A 246 -5.66 -1.08 -15.07
N ASP A 247 -6.70 -0.30 -14.81
CA ASP A 247 -6.56 1.04 -14.22
C ASP A 247 -6.04 0.97 -12.78
N LEU A 248 -6.56 0.08 -11.94
CA LEU A 248 -6.08 -0.13 -10.57
C LEU A 248 -4.66 -0.69 -10.54
N TRP A 249 -4.34 -1.66 -11.39
CA TRP A 249 -2.99 -2.21 -11.50
C TRP A 249 -1.98 -1.11 -11.82
N ARG A 250 -2.30 -0.24 -12.78
CA ARG A 250 -1.46 0.91 -13.13
C ARG A 250 -1.33 1.89 -11.96
N ALA A 251 -2.44 2.22 -11.29
CA ALA A 251 -2.42 3.14 -10.16
C ALA A 251 -1.58 2.62 -8.99
N ASN A 252 -1.71 1.33 -8.66
CA ASN A 252 -0.90 0.66 -7.64
C ASN A 252 0.59 0.65 -8.01
N TRP A 253 0.93 0.42 -9.28
CA TRP A 253 2.33 0.49 -9.73
C TRP A 253 2.92 1.90 -9.62
N HIS A 254 2.18 2.93 -10.05
CA HIS A 254 2.64 4.30 -9.89
C HIS A 254 2.76 4.70 -8.41
N ALA A 255 1.85 4.25 -7.55
CA ALA A 255 1.97 4.45 -6.11
C ALA A 255 3.26 3.81 -5.56
N LEU A 256 3.62 2.60 -6.03
CA LEU A 256 4.86 1.93 -5.66
C LEU A 256 6.10 2.69 -6.15
N GLU A 257 6.07 3.26 -7.35
CA GLU A 257 7.14 4.09 -7.91
C GLU A 257 7.35 5.37 -7.09
N ILE A 258 6.27 6.09 -6.75
CA ILE A 258 6.35 7.31 -5.92
C ILE A 258 6.82 6.96 -4.51
N TYR A 259 6.33 5.85 -3.94
CA TYR A 259 6.81 5.33 -2.66
C TYR A 259 8.32 5.06 -2.70
N ALA A 260 8.80 4.33 -3.71
CA ALA A 260 10.22 4.02 -3.86
C ALA A 260 11.06 5.29 -4.01
N LEU A 261 10.59 6.30 -4.75
CA LEU A 261 11.26 7.59 -4.90
C LEU A 261 11.47 8.29 -3.55
N VAL A 262 10.41 8.42 -2.73
CA VAL A 262 10.51 9.08 -1.42
C VAL A 262 11.46 8.31 -0.50
N ILE A 263 11.32 6.99 -0.47
CA ILE A 263 12.11 6.14 0.44
C ILE A 263 13.58 6.13 0.05
N LEU A 264 13.92 6.02 -1.23
CA LEU A 264 15.31 6.00 -1.69
C LEU A 264 16.02 7.35 -1.54
N ILE A 265 15.28 8.45 -1.37
CA ILE A 265 15.89 9.77 -1.16
C ILE A 265 16.01 10.09 0.33
N ILE A 266 14.98 9.80 1.12
CA ILE A 266 14.88 10.23 2.52
C ILE A 266 15.34 9.14 3.50
N PHE A 267 15.04 7.88 3.20
CA PHE A 267 15.25 6.74 4.10
C PHE A 267 16.22 5.71 3.50
N ALA A 268 17.10 6.15 2.59
CA ALA A 268 18.11 5.25 2.03
C ALA A 268 18.95 4.66 3.16
N PRO A 269 19.02 3.32 3.28
CA PRO A 269 20.01 2.73 4.17
C PRO A 269 21.41 3.11 3.68
N PRO A 270 22.41 3.12 4.59
CA PRO A 270 23.79 3.40 4.22
C PRO A 270 24.21 2.53 3.05
N SER A 271 24.91 3.14 2.10
CA SER A 271 25.46 2.38 0.99
C SER A 271 26.48 1.35 1.49
N ILE A 272 26.78 0.33 0.68
CA ILE A 272 27.84 -0.64 1.01
C ILE A 272 29.15 0.08 1.34
N LEU A 273 29.46 1.16 0.62
CA LEU A 273 30.67 1.95 0.83
C LEU A 273 30.66 2.70 2.17
N GLU A 274 29.52 3.26 2.57
CA GLU A 274 29.35 3.92 3.86
C GLU A 274 29.37 2.92 5.02
N SER A 275 28.96 1.67 4.79
CA SER A 275 28.94 0.63 5.82
C SER A 275 30.35 0.14 6.22
N PHE A 276 31.38 0.45 5.42
CA PHE A 276 32.78 0.11 5.70
C PHE A 276 33.62 1.30 6.21
N ASN A 277 33.03 2.49 6.34
CA ASN A 277 33.67 3.70 6.87
C ASN A 277 33.27 3.92 8.34
#